data_AF-I3VTS8-F1
#
_entry.id   AF-I3VTS8-F1
#
_cell.length_a   1.000
_cell.length_b   1.000
_cell.length_c   1.000
_cell.angle_alpha   90.00
_cell.angle_beta   90.00
_cell.angle_gamma   90.00
#
_symmetry.space_group_name_H-M   'P 1'
#
loop_
_entity.id
_entity.type
_entity.pdbx_description
1 polymer ?
#
loop_
_entity_poly.entity_id
_entity_poly.type
_entity_poly.pdbx_seq_one_letter_code
_entity_poly.pdbx_strand_id
1 'polypeptide(L)'
;MLIVVDPGHGGSDSGAIGYGYFEKDINLSISLKLRDVLEANGIDVILTRDKDMTLGLSERCDIANKNKADYFVSVHCNSFKDSSAKGTETYSYPGSTFGAKLAKGVQQAIVTNLKTTDRGVKTANFYVLHHTNMPSILVELGFITNKDDLDLLLNKQNLYAASISNGIFNTVGLKQVNGSSDIEKLHQMGIISDYYDPESYVKWKDIAGALLKIIGG
;
A
#
# COMPACT_ATOMS: atom_id res chain seq x y z
N MET A 1 -1.76 -10.47 -13.37
CA MET A 1 -1.78 -8.99 -13.33
C MET A 1 -0.50 -8.60 -12.62
N LEU A 2 0.29 -7.71 -13.21
CA LEU A 2 1.56 -7.26 -12.67
C LEU A 2 1.45 -5.82 -12.18
N ILE A 3 1.78 -5.60 -10.91
CA ILE A 3 1.90 -4.27 -10.32
C ILE A 3 3.36 -4.01 -9.99
N VAL A 4 3.88 -2.87 -10.45
CA VAL A 4 5.16 -2.38 -9.95
C VAL A 4 4.90 -1.45 -8.77
N VAL A 5 5.48 -1.80 -7.63
CA VAL A 5 5.47 -0.99 -6.42
C VAL A 5 6.82 -0.30 -6.30
N ASP A 6 6.79 1.03 -6.20
CA ASP A 6 7.97 1.87 -6.16
C ASP A 6 8.13 2.52 -4.78
N PRO A 7 8.97 1.97 -3.88
CA PRO A 7 9.30 2.68 -2.66
C PRO A 7 10.16 3.89 -3.00
N GLY A 8 9.61 5.09 -2.82
CA GLY A 8 10.29 6.36 -3.10
C GLY A 8 11.65 6.49 -2.39
N HIS A 9 12.56 7.26 -2.96
CA HIS A 9 13.90 7.52 -2.41
C HIS A 9 14.77 6.25 -2.25
N GLY A 10 15.82 6.28 -1.44
CA GLY A 10 16.71 5.14 -1.17
C GLY A 10 18.19 5.47 -1.29
N GLY A 11 19.02 4.76 -0.53
CA GLY A 11 20.46 4.92 -0.48
C GLY A 11 20.85 6.32 -0.03
N SER A 12 21.57 7.03 -0.90
CA SER A 12 22.02 8.42 -0.68
C SER A 12 20.89 9.45 -0.69
N ASP A 13 19.73 9.11 -1.25
CA ASP A 13 18.54 9.94 -1.19
C ASP A 13 17.68 9.50 -0.01
N SER A 14 17.67 10.29 1.06
CA SER A 14 16.88 10.00 2.26
C SER A 14 15.38 10.28 2.09
N GLY A 15 15.00 11.05 1.06
CA GLY A 15 13.75 11.78 1.06
C GLY A 15 13.68 12.79 2.21
N ALA A 16 12.46 13.13 2.61
CA ALA A 16 12.22 13.99 3.75
C ALA A 16 12.67 13.37 5.08
N ILE A 17 13.01 14.23 6.05
CA ILE A 17 13.42 13.84 7.40
C ILE A 17 12.45 14.48 8.39
N GLY A 18 11.84 13.68 9.25
CA GLY A 18 10.91 14.13 10.28
C GLY A 18 11.18 13.45 11.61
N TYR A 19 11.41 14.22 12.67
CA TYR A 19 11.63 13.70 14.03
C TYR A 19 12.69 12.57 14.16
N GLY A 20 13.71 12.59 13.31
CA GLY A 20 14.78 11.58 13.29
C GLY A 20 14.50 10.35 12.43
N TYR A 21 13.36 10.30 11.73
CA TYR A 21 13.00 9.25 10.79
C TYR A 21 13.21 9.72 9.34
N PHE A 22 13.63 8.80 8.49
CA PHE A 22 13.83 9.02 7.07
C PHE A 22 12.65 8.49 6.27
N GLU A 23 12.16 9.28 5.32
CA GLU A 23 11.10 8.89 4.42
C GLU A 23 11.43 7.59 3.67
N LYS A 24 12.67 7.43 3.18
CA LYS A 24 13.09 6.23 2.43
C LYS A 24 12.84 4.92 3.19
N ASP A 25 12.94 4.93 4.51
CA ASP A 25 12.81 3.73 5.36
C ASP A 25 11.33 3.38 5.55
N ILE A 26 10.48 4.39 5.77
CA ILE A 26 9.03 4.24 5.87
C ILE A 26 8.45 3.76 4.53
N ASN A 27 8.85 4.40 3.43
CA ASN A 27 8.42 4.03 2.08
C ASN A 27 8.77 2.56 1.77
N LEU A 28 9.99 2.13 2.10
CA LEU A 28 10.42 0.74 1.90
C LEU A 28 9.59 -0.23 2.73
N SER A 29 9.44 0.04 4.03
CA SER A 29 8.74 -0.86 4.95
C SER A 29 7.28 -1.06 4.56
N ILE A 30 6.57 0.03 4.22
CA ILE A 30 5.16 -0.05 3.79
C ILE A 30 5.04 -0.72 2.42
N SER A 31 5.97 -0.47 1.50
CA SER A 31 5.96 -1.09 0.17
C SER A 31 6.21 -2.59 0.20
N LEU A 32 7.10 -3.07 1.08
CA LEU A 32 7.32 -4.51 1.30
C LEU A 32 6.03 -5.18 1.80
N LYS A 33 5.32 -4.54 2.74
CA LYS A 33 4.02 -5.02 3.23
C LYS A 33 2.96 -5.00 2.15
N LEU A 34 2.94 -3.96 1.31
CA LEU A 34 2.03 -3.87 0.19
C LEU A 34 2.28 -5.00 -0.82
N ARG A 35 3.55 -5.30 -1.13
CA ARG A 35 3.91 -6.47 -1.95
C ARG A 35 3.31 -7.74 -1.34
N ASP A 36 3.55 -8.01 -0.06
CA ASP A 36 3.10 -9.24 0.59
C ASP A 36 1.56 -9.39 0.52
N VAL A 37 0.82 -8.30 0.74
CA VAL A 37 -0.66 -8.29 0.64
C VAL A 37 -1.13 -8.54 -0.80
N LEU A 38 -0.50 -7.91 -1.79
CA LEU A 38 -0.82 -8.08 -3.20
C LEU A 38 -0.52 -9.52 -3.67
N GLU A 39 0.66 -10.04 -3.35
CA GLU A 39 1.09 -11.41 -3.71
C GLU A 39 0.19 -12.48 -3.06
N ALA A 40 -0.20 -12.28 -1.79
CA ALA A 40 -1.16 -13.16 -1.12
C ALA A 40 -2.53 -13.21 -1.80
N ASN A 41 -2.86 -12.21 -2.62
CA ASN A 41 -4.09 -12.14 -3.42
C ASN A 41 -3.86 -12.52 -4.90
N GLY A 42 -2.74 -13.20 -5.21
CA GLY A 42 -2.44 -13.72 -6.55
C GLY A 42 -2.02 -12.64 -7.55
N ILE A 43 -1.51 -11.51 -7.08
CA ILE A 43 -0.99 -10.44 -7.93
C ILE A 43 0.52 -10.57 -8.02
N ASP A 44 1.05 -10.55 -9.24
CA ASP A 44 2.49 -10.50 -9.45
C ASP A 44 2.99 -9.10 -9.08
N VAL A 45 4.04 -9.02 -8.27
CA VAL A 45 4.61 -7.73 -7.84
C VAL A 45 6.09 -7.67 -8.17
N ILE A 46 6.50 -6.53 -8.73
CA ILE A 46 7.91 -6.16 -8.84
C ILE A 46 8.13 -4.89 -8.02
N LEU A 47 9.08 -4.95 -7.08
CA LEU A 47 9.54 -3.76 -6.37
C LEU A 47 10.63 -3.07 -7.18
N THR A 48 10.61 -1.74 -7.28
CA THR A 48 11.74 -1.01 -7.87
C THR A 48 13.00 -1.15 -7.01
N ARG A 49 12.83 -1.28 -5.69
CA ARG A 49 13.86 -1.66 -4.71
C ARG A 49 13.25 -2.45 -3.56
N ASP A 50 13.98 -3.42 -3.04
CA ASP A 50 13.59 -4.27 -1.89
C ASP A 50 14.50 -4.08 -0.67
N LYS A 51 15.47 -3.17 -0.78
CA LYS A 51 16.43 -2.80 0.26
C LYS A 51 16.78 -1.31 0.17
N ASP A 52 17.59 -0.84 1.10
CA ASP A 52 18.13 0.52 1.04
C ASP A 52 19.20 0.61 -0.06
N MET A 53 18.84 1.24 -1.18
CA MET A 53 19.74 1.44 -2.32
C MET A 53 19.34 2.67 -3.12
N THR A 54 20.33 3.35 -3.70
CA THR A 54 20.10 4.48 -4.61
C THR A 54 19.54 3.95 -5.93
N LEU A 55 18.46 4.57 -6.41
CA LEU A 55 17.83 4.26 -7.69
C LEU A 55 17.30 5.52 -8.35
N GLY A 56 17.73 5.78 -9.59
CA GLY A 56 17.36 6.96 -10.36
C GLY A 56 15.91 6.93 -10.84
N LEU A 57 15.33 8.10 -11.11
CA LEU A 57 13.95 8.22 -11.58
C LEU A 57 13.72 7.49 -12.92
N SER A 58 14.67 7.55 -13.85
CA SER A 58 14.60 6.81 -15.11
C SER A 58 14.67 5.29 -14.90
N GLU A 59 15.47 4.82 -13.94
CA GLU A 59 15.60 3.39 -13.65
C GLU A 59 14.30 2.82 -13.08
N ARG A 60 13.60 3.59 -12.23
CA ARG A 60 12.26 3.23 -11.71
C ARG A 60 11.26 3.05 -12.84
N CYS A 61 11.19 4.00 -13.77
CA CYS A 61 10.32 3.92 -14.95
C CYS A 61 10.69 2.74 -15.85
N ASP A 62 11.99 2.52 -16.08
CA ASP A 62 12.50 1.43 -16.89
C ASP A 62 12.09 0.06 -16.35
N ILE A 63 12.14 -0.14 -15.03
CA ILE A 63 11.69 -1.38 -14.39
C ILE A 63 10.22 -1.64 -14.73
N ALA A 64 9.36 -0.62 -14.60
CA ALA A 64 7.94 -0.75 -14.92
C ALA A 64 7.67 -1.00 -16.41
N ASN A 65 8.32 -0.21 -17.26
CA ASN A 65 8.11 -0.25 -18.70
C ASN A 65 8.63 -1.54 -19.33
N LYS A 66 9.84 -2.01 -18.94
CA LYS A 66 10.46 -3.23 -19.48
C LYS A 66 9.66 -4.47 -19.10
N ASN A 67 9.10 -4.51 -17.89
CA ASN A 67 8.28 -5.63 -17.43
C ASN A 67 6.82 -5.53 -17.87
N LYS A 68 6.43 -4.46 -18.61
CA LYS A 68 5.07 -4.25 -19.10
C LYS A 68 4.03 -4.32 -17.97
N ALA A 69 4.33 -3.66 -16.84
CA ALA A 69 3.42 -3.67 -15.70
C ALA A 69 2.02 -3.14 -16.09
N ASP A 70 0.98 -3.71 -15.49
CA ASP A 70 -0.40 -3.25 -15.69
C ASP A 70 -0.65 -1.94 -14.93
N TYR A 71 0.00 -1.77 -13.78
CA TYR A 71 -0.11 -0.58 -12.93
C TYR A 71 1.23 -0.25 -12.25
N PHE A 72 1.44 1.04 -11.98
CA PHE A 72 2.58 1.54 -11.22
C PHE A 72 2.11 2.32 -9.99
N VAL A 73 2.62 1.96 -8.81
CA VAL A 73 2.25 2.56 -7.53
C VAL A 73 3.51 3.02 -6.80
N SER A 74 3.77 4.33 -6.78
CA SER A 74 4.85 4.93 -6.02
C SER A 74 4.38 5.31 -4.62
N VAL A 75 5.16 4.97 -3.60
CA VAL A 75 4.83 5.15 -2.18
C VAL A 75 5.80 6.16 -1.56
N HIS A 76 5.25 7.25 -1.03
CA HIS A 76 5.96 8.40 -0.48
C HIS A 76 5.38 8.89 0.85
N CYS A 77 6.16 9.71 1.56
CA CYS A 77 5.69 10.48 2.70
C CYS A 77 5.90 11.97 2.43
N ASN A 78 4.87 12.76 2.70
CA ASN A 78 4.94 14.18 2.43
C ASN A 78 5.79 14.89 3.49
N SER A 79 6.15 16.13 3.21
CA SER A 79 6.74 17.01 4.21
C SER A 79 6.37 18.47 3.95
N PHE A 80 6.27 19.23 5.03
CA PHE A 80 6.07 20.67 4.95
C PHE A 80 6.71 21.39 6.13
N LYS A 81 7.10 22.65 5.94
CA LYS A 81 7.74 23.48 6.97
C LYS A 81 6.84 23.70 8.18
N ASP A 82 5.55 23.92 7.93
CA ASP A 82 4.55 24.01 8.98
C ASP A 82 4.14 22.59 9.40
N SER A 83 4.53 22.19 10.61
CA SER A 83 4.26 20.87 11.17
C SER A 83 2.77 20.61 11.44
N SER A 84 1.88 21.60 11.28
CA SER A 84 0.44 21.40 11.35
C SER A 84 -0.15 20.79 10.06
N ALA A 85 0.58 20.85 8.94
CA ALA A 85 0.16 20.22 7.70
C ALA A 85 0.14 18.69 7.86
N LYS A 86 -1.01 18.08 7.58
CA LYS A 86 -1.23 16.64 7.72
C LYS A 86 -2.23 16.10 6.72
N GLY A 87 -2.29 14.78 6.60
CA GLY A 87 -3.23 14.03 5.80
C GLY A 87 -2.63 13.35 4.57
N THR A 88 -3.44 12.50 3.95
CA THR A 88 -3.09 11.72 2.76
C THR A 88 -3.45 12.49 1.50
N GLU A 89 -2.59 12.43 0.47
CA GLU A 89 -2.90 12.86 -0.90
C GLU A 89 -2.37 11.85 -1.91
N THR A 90 -3.08 11.70 -3.03
CA THR A 90 -2.67 10.78 -4.09
C THR A 90 -2.62 11.49 -5.43
N TYR A 91 -1.53 11.33 -6.16
CA TYR A 91 -1.26 11.97 -7.42
C TYR A 91 -1.40 11.00 -8.59
N SER A 92 -1.84 11.52 -9.74
CA SER A 92 -1.77 10.86 -11.04
C SER A 92 -1.24 11.83 -12.09
N TYR A 93 -0.80 11.33 -13.24
CA TYR A 93 -0.36 12.20 -14.34
C TYR A 93 -1.55 12.99 -14.94
N PRO A 94 -1.41 14.30 -15.27
CA PRO A 94 -2.44 15.06 -15.95
C PRO A 94 -2.95 14.36 -17.23
N GLY A 95 -4.27 14.18 -17.35
CA GLY A 95 -4.90 13.51 -18.50
C GLY A 95 -4.98 11.98 -18.40
N SER A 96 -4.39 11.34 -17.37
CA SER A 96 -4.54 9.91 -17.14
C SER A 96 -5.90 9.58 -16.51
N THR A 97 -6.90 9.23 -17.34
CA THR A 97 -8.25 8.91 -16.86
C THR A 97 -8.27 7.74 -15.88
N PHE A 98 -7.59 6.64 -16.21
CA PHE A 98 -7.56 5.47 -15.33
C PHE A 98 -6.63 5.70 -14.12
N GLY A 99 -5.52 6.43 -14.29
CA GLY A 99 -4.66 6.83 -13.18
C GLY A 99 -5.41 7.66 -12.14
N ALA A 100 -6.25 8.61 -12.56
CA ALA A 100 -7.11 9.38 -11.66
C ALA A 100 -8.16 8.51 -10.93
N LYS A 101 -8.74 7.51 -11.62
CA LYS A 101 -9.66 6.54 -10.99
C LYS A 101 -8.94 5.70 -9.93
N LEU A 102 -7.75 5.19 -10.26
CA LEU A 102 -6.91 4.40 -9.35
C LEU A 102 -6.49 5.23 -8.13
N ALA A 103 -6.03 6.46 -8.35
CA ALA A 103 -5.68 7.39 -7.30
C ALA A 103 -6.86 7.64 -6.35
N LYS A 104 -8.07 7.79 -6.89
CA LYS A 104 -9.29 7.97 -6.09
C LYS A 104 -9.61 6.75 -5.24
N GLY A 105 -9.53 5.54 -5.79
CA GLY A 105 -9.79 4.32 -5.03
C GLY A 105 -8.81 4.14 -3.87
N VAL A 106 -7.51 4.35 -4.12
CA VAL A 106 -6.46 4.28 -3.10
C VAL A 106 -6.63 5.37 -2.04
N GLN A 107 -6.82 6.62 -2.45
CA GLN A 107 -7.08 7.75 -1.54
C GLN A 107 -8.25 7.46 -0.59
N GLN A 108 -9.38 7.03 -1.12
CA GLN A 108 -10.59 6.77 -0.33
C GLN A 108 -10.39 5.61 0.66
N ALA A 109 -9.68 4.55 0.26
CA ALA A 109 -9.43 3.41 1.13
C ALA A 109 -8.47 3.75 2.29
N ILE A 110 -7.44 4.57 2.04
CA ILE A 110 -6.53 5.05 3.09
C ILE A 110 -7.29 5.95 4.07
N VAL A 111 -7.94 7.00 3.58
CA VAL A 111 -8.70 7.96 4.40
C VAL A 111 -9.76 7.25 5.25
N THR A 112 -10.47 6.29 4.65
CA THR A 112 -11.54 5.55 5.36
C THR A 112 -11.01 4.71 6.51
N ASN A 113 -9.91 3.99 6.31
CA ASN A 113 -9.42 3.01 7.28
C ASN A 113 -8.51 3.65 8.34
N LEU A 114 -7.66 4.61 7.93
CA LEU A 114 -6.70 5.26 8.83
C LEU A 114 -7.23 6.56 9.43
N LYS A 115 -8.36 7.08 8.94
CA LYS A 115 -8.96 8.35 9.40
C LYS A 115 -8.02 9.55 9.26
N THR A 116 -7.07 9.49 8.32
CA THR A 116 -6.20 10.63 7.97
C THR A 116 -7.04 11.79 7.44
N THR A 117 -6.56 13.03 7.59
CA THR A 117 -7.15 14.17 6.87
C THR A 117 -7.12 13.90 5.36
N ASP A 118 -8.27 14.05 4.69
CA ASP A 118 -8.37 13.86 3.24
C ASP A 118 -7.92 15.12 2.51
N ARG A 119 -6.77 15.06 1.82
CA ARG A 119 -6.25 16.15 1.00
C ARG A 119 -6.57 15.97 -0.48
N GLY A 120 -7.34 14.93 -0.81
CA GLY A 120 -7.86 14.65 -2.13
C GLY A 120 -6.87 14.03 -3.10
N VAL A 121 -7.41 13.73 -4.29
CA VAL A 121 -6.64 13.33 -5.46
C VAL A 121 -6.19 14.57 -6.21
N LYS A 122 -4.93 14.56 -6.67
CA LYS A 122 -4.32 15.66 -7.42
C LYS A 122 -3.67 15.15 -8.69
N THR A 123 -3.26 16.08 -9.55
CA THR A 123 -2.41 15.78 -10.70
C THR A 123 -1.05 16.44 -10.53
N ALA A 124 0.00 15.76 -10.99
CA ALA A 124 1.35 16.29 -10.98
C ALA A 124 2.18 15.72 -12.14
N ASN A 125 3.09 16.53 -12.66
CA ASN A 125 4.07 16.11 -13.67
C ASN A 125 5.31 15.50 -13.01
N PHE A 126 5.12 14.61 -12.04
CA PHE A 126 6.24 13.88 -11.44
C PHE A 126 6.84 12.94 -12.47
N TYR A 127 8.17 12.83 -12.48
CA TYR A 127 8.90 12.08 -13.50
C TYR A 127 8.38 10.64 -13.63
N VAL A 128 8.21 9.93 -12.51
CA VAL A 128 7.72 8.55 -12.50
C VAL A 128 6.26 8.40 -12.92
N LEU A 129 5.45 9.45 -12.79
CA LEU A 129 4.07 9.42 -13.29
C LEU A 129 4.01 9.63 -14.80
N HIS A 130 4.90 10.49 -15.33
CA HIS A 130 4.93 10.87 -16.73
C HIS A 130 5.63 9.83 -17.62
N HIS A 131 6.73 9.23 -17.13
CA HIS A 131 7.59 8.37 -17.93
C HIS A 131 7.29 6.86 -17.81
N THR A 132 6.22 6.49 -17.11
CA THR A 132 5.66 5.13 -17.10
C THR A 132 4.57 4.97 -18.14
N ASN A 133 4.53 3.84 -18.84
CA ASN A 133 3.61 3.59 -19.96
C ASN A 133 2.23 3.08 -19.55
N MET A 134 2.05 2.72 -18.27
CA MET A 134 0.81 2.20 -17.71
C MET A 134 0.17 3.23 -16.76
N PRO A 135 -1.10 3.05 -16.34
CA PRO A 135 -1.69 3.91 -15.31
C PRO A 135 -0.85 3.90 -14.03
N SER A 136 -0.43 5.09 -13.63
CA SER A 136 0.50 5.31 -12.52
C SER A 136 -0.10 6.24 -11.47
N ILE A 137 0.22 5.96 -10.20
CA ILE A 137 -0.11 6.82 -9.07
C ILE A 137 1.11 7.00 -8.16
N LEU A 138 1.12 8.13 -7.44
CA LEU A 138 2.06 8.40 -6.35
C LEU A 138 1.25 8.75 -5.11
N VAL A 139 1.43 7.96 -4.05
CA VAL A 139 0.68 8.10 -2.80
C VAL A 139 1.58 8.80 -1.78
N GLU A 140 1.16 9.97 -1.33
CA GLU A 140 1.71 10.63 -0.15
C GLU A 140 0.91 10.19 1.07
N LEU A 141 1.45 9.25 1.85
CA LEU A 141 0.74 8.53 2.91
C LEU A 141 0.34 9.41 4.11
N GLY A 142 1.04 10.53 4.29
CA GLY A 142 0.96 11.42 5.44
C GLY A 142 2.21 12.30 5.51
N PHE A 143 2.22 13.32 6.36
CA PHE A 143 3.34 14.25 6.50
C PHE A 143 4.31 13.74 7.56
N ILE A 144 5.54 13.37 7.18
CA ILE A 144 6.57 12.91 8.13
C ILE A 144 6.94 13.99 9.16
N THR A 145 6.69 15.27 8.84
CA THR A 145 6.91 16.42 9.72
C THR A 145 5.73 16.71 10.66
N ASN A 146 4.60 16.01 10.53
CA ASN A 146 3.48 16.07 11.46
C ASN A 146 3.49 14.88 12.41
N LYS A 147 3.30 15.14 13.71
CA LYS A 147 3.41 14.10 14.74
C LYS A 147 2.28 13.07 14.71
N ASP A 148 1.06 13.47 14.35
CA ASP A 148 -0.09 12.56 14.26
C ASP A 148 0.09 11.61 13.07
N ASP A 149 0.46 12.17 11.90
CA ASP A 149 0.72 11.36 10.71
C ASP A 149 1.94 10.45 10.92
N LEU A 150 3.02 10.95 11.54
CA LEU A 150 4.19 10.12 11.83
C LEU A 150 3.84 8.91 12.72
N ASP A 151 2.96 9.07 13.73
CA ASP A 151 2.51 7.94 14.55
C ASP A 151 1.84 6.86 13.69
N LEU A 152 0.97 7.26 12.75
CA LEU A 152 0.35 6.34 11.80
C LEU A 152 1.38 5.69 10.87
N LEU A 153 2.30 6.47 10.30
CA LEU A 153 3.35 5.99 9.39
C LEU A 153 4.28 4.95 10.05
N LEU A 154 4.50 5.06 11.36
CA LEU A 154 5.32 4.11 12.11
C LEU A 154 4.51 2.91 12.61
N ASN A 155 3.30 3.14 13.14
CA ASN A 155 2.57 2.13 13.91
C ASN A 155 1.41 1.46 13.15
N LYS A 156 1.02 1.96 11.97
CA LYS A 156 -0.12 1.46 11.16
C LYS A 156 0.27 1.03 9.76
N GLN A 157 1.53 0.65 9.55
CA GLN A 157 2.08 0.28 8.23
C GLN A 157 1.32 -0.88 7.53
N ASN A 158 0.93 -1.91 8.26
CA ASN A 158 0.13 -3.01 7.70
C ASN A 158 -1.26 -2.50 7.23
N LEU A 159 -1.84 -1.54 7.95
CA LEU A 159 -3.14 -0.96 7.58
C LEU A 159 -3.00 -0.06 6.34
N TYR A 160 -1.90 0.68 6.20
CA TYR A 160 -1.59 1.39 4.95
C TYR A 160 -1.48 0.43 3.77
N ALA A 161 -0.70 -0.65 3.90
CA ALA A 161 -0.54 -1.66 2.86
C ALA A 161 -1.90 -2.29 2.46
N ALA A 162 -2.70 -2.70 3.44
CA ALA A 162 -4.04 -3.23 3.21
C ALA A 162 -4.95 -2.20 2.52
N SER A 163 -4.97 -0.95 2.98
CA SER A 163 -5.76 0.13 2.37
C SER A 163 -5.38 0.39 0.92
N ILE A 164 -4.07 0.43 0.60
CA ILE A 164 -3.61 0.63 -0.78
C ILE A 164 -4.07 -0.55 -1.64
N SER A 165 -3.87 -1.79 -1.19
CA SER A 165 -4.34 -2.99 -1.89
C SER A 165 -5.85 -2.98 -2.12
N ASN A 166 -6.65 -2.63 -1.12
CA ASN A 166 -8.11 -2.56 -1.21
C ASN A 166 -8.53 -1.50 -2.24
N GLY A 167 -7.89 -0.34 -2.22
CA GLY A 167 -8.13 0.74 -3.18
C GLY A 167 -7.82 0.30 -4.61
N ILE A 168 -6.73 -0.42 -4.81
CA ILE A 168 -6.37 -1.02 -6.11
C ILE A 168 -7.45 -2.00 -6.55
N PHE A 169 -7.75 -3.02 -5.75
CA PHE A 169 -8.70 -4.09 -6.10
C PHE A 169 -10.09 -3.56 -6.45
N ASN A 170 -10.62 -2.66 -5.64
CA ASN A 170 -11.92 -2.03 -5.88
C ASN A 170 -11.93 -1.24 -7.20
N THR A 171 -10.81 -0.62 -7.57
CA THR A 171 -10.71 0.18 -8.81
C THR A 171 -10.65 -0.70 -10.05
N VAL A 172 -9.85 -1.77 -9.99
CA VAL A 172 -9.59 -2.67 -11.13
C VAL A 172 -10.60 -3.81 -11.25
N GLY A 173 -11.59 -3.87 -10.36
CA GLY A 173 -12.68 -4.85 -10.39
C GLY A 173 -12.29 -6.24 -9.89
N LEU A 174 -11.21 -6.34 -9.10
CA LEU A 174 -10.82 -7.58 -8.46
C LEU A 174 -11.58 -7.74 -7.15
N LYS A 175 -12.12 -8.92 -6.92
CA LYS A 175 -12.60 -9.31 -5.59
C LYS A 175 -11.38 -9.68 -4.78
N GLN A 176 -11.20 -9.02 -3.64
CA GLN A 176 -10.22 -9.45 -2.66
C GLN A 176 -10.55 -10.89 -2.24
N VAL A 177 -9.53 -11.69 -1.95
CA VAL A 177 -9.72 -12.95 -1.24
C VAL A 177 -10.15 -12.57 0.17
N ASN A 178 -11.46 -12.40 0.37
CA ASN A 178 -12.00 -12.06 1.66
C ASN A 178 -11.81 -13.27 2.57
N GLY A 179 -10.95 -13.11 3.58
CA GLY A 179 -10.87 -14.02 4.71
C GLY A 179 -12.24 -14.24 5.35
N SER A 180 -13.23 -13.36 5.16
CA SER A 180 -14.61 -13.58 5.57
C SER A 180 -15.24 -14.81 4.91
N SER A 181 -14.98 -15.03 3.61
CA SER A 181 -15.52 -16.17 2.88
C SER A 181 -14.81 -17.47 3.27
N ASP A 182 -13.52 -17.39 3.62
CA ASP A 182 -12.77 -18.54 4.08
C ASP A 182 -13.07 -18.84 5.56
N ILE A 183 -13.25 -17.84 6.41
CA ILE A 183 -13.81 -17.98 7.76
C ILE A 183 -15.21 -18.57 7.69
N GLU A 184 -16.05 -18.12 6.75
CA GLU A 184 -17.38 -18.70 6.53
C GLU A 184 -17.28 -20.19 6.16
N LYS A 185 -16.41 -20.55 5.21
CA LYS A 185 -16.17 -21.95 4.82
C LYS A 185 -15.64 -22.77 5.99
N LEU A 186 -14.66 -22.27 6.73
CA LEU A 186 -14.09 -22.94 7.91
C LEU A 186 -15.14 -23.17 9.00
N HIS A 187 -16.04 -22.20 9.19
CA HIS A 187 -17.17 -22.33 10.11
C HIS A 187 -18.19 -23.36 9.61
N GLN A 188 -18.57 -23.32 8.32
CA GLN A 188 -19.46 -24.31 7.69
C GLN A 188 -18.88 -25.75 7.75
N MET A 189 -17.55 -25.89 7.65
CA MET A 189 -16.84 -27.16 7.80
C MET A 189 -16.67 -27.59 9.26
N GLY A 190 -17.10 -26.78 10.24
CA GLY A 190 -16.97 -27.06 11.68
C GLY A 190 -15.54 -27.00 12.22
N ILE A 191 -14.59 -26.49 11.42
CA ILE A 191 -13.18 -26.35 11.79
C ILE A 191 -13.05 -25.28 12.89
N ILE A 192 -13.71 -24.15 12.71
CA ILE A 192 -13.84 -23.09 13.73
C ILE A 192 -15.26 -23.06 14.28
N SER A 193 -15.42 -22.70 15.55
CA SER A 193 -16.72 -22.65 16.24
C SER A 193 -17.45 -21.32 16.07
N ASP A 194 -16.71 -20.24 15.86
CA ASP A 194 -17.23 -18.89 15.86
C ASP A 194 -16.95 -18.21 14.52
N TYR A 195 -17.73 -17.18 14.24
CA TYR A 195 -17.43 -16.26 13.15
C TYR A 195 -16.39 -15.25 13.64
N TYR A 196 -15.25 -15.19 12.95
CA TYR A 196 -14.20 -14.23 13.27
C TYR A 196 -14.26 -13.07 12.29
N ASP A 197 -13.98 -11.86 12.79
CA ASP A 197 -13.66 -10.75 11.92
C ASP A 197 -12.30 -11.06 11.26
N PRO A 198 -12.20 -11.08 9.92
CA PRO A 198 -10.95 -11.41 9.21
C PRO A 198 -9.79 -10.49 9.60
N GLU A 199 -10.10 -9.27 10.06
CA GLU A 199 -9.12 -8.27 10.45
C GLU A 199 -8.84 -8.28 11.96
N SER A 200 -9.46 -9.19 12.72
CA SER A 200 -9.26 -9.29 14.16
C SER A 200 -8.01 -10.07 14.54
N TYR A 201 -7.42 -9.70 15.68
CA TYR A 201 -6.31 -10.43 16.27
C TYR A 201 -6.76 -11.84 16.68
N VAL A 202 -6.11 -12.87 16.13
CA VAL A 202 -6.39 -14.27 16.45
C VAL A 202 -5.47 -14.75 17.58
N LYS A 203 -6.03 -15.44 18.58
CA LYS A 203 -5.20 -16.05 19.64
C LYS A 203 -4.68 -17.41 19.17
N TRP A 204 -3.44 -17.74 19.53
CA TRP A 204 -2.82 -19.02 19.18
C TRP A 204 -3.64 -20.25 19.59
N LYS A 205 -4.39 -20.17 20.71
CA LYS A 205 -5.28 -21.25 21.13
C LYS A 205 -6.42 -21.54 20.13
N ASP A 206 -6.91 -20.50 19.45
CA ASP A 206 -8.01 -20.61 18.49
C ASP A 206 -7.48 -21.25 17.19
N ILE A 207 -6.28 -20.85 16.77
CA ILE A 207 -5.55 -21.47 15.64
C ILE A 207 -5.23 -22.94 15.95
N ALA A 208 -4.68 -23.23 17.13
CA ALA A 208 -4.33 -24.60 17.52
C ALA A 208 -5.55 -25.52 17.55
N GLY A 209 -6.69 -25.04 18.06
CA GLY A 209 -7.95 -25.78 18.07
C GLY A 209 -8.45 -26.12 16.66
N ALA A 210 -8.37 -25.17 15.73
CA ALA A 210 -8.72 -25.38 14.32
C ALA A 210 -7.80 -26.43 13.65
N LEU A 211 -6.48 -26.32 13.87
CA LEU A 211 -5.50 -27.25 13.30
C LEU A 211 -5.67 -28.69 13.83
N LEU A 212 -5.93 -28.84 15.14
CA LEU A 212 -6.16 -30.15 15.76
C LEU A 212 -7.35 -30.89 15.14
N LYS A 213 -8.42 -30.18 14.75
CA LYS A 213 -9.57 -30.80 14.07
C LYS A 213 -9.27 -31.25 12.65
N ILE A 214 -8.33 -30.58 11.96
CA ILE A 214 -7.91 -30.97 10.61
C ILE A 214 -7.02 -32.22 10.64
N ILE A 215 -6.14 -32.32 11.63
CA ILE A 215 -5.18 -33.45 11.74
C ILE A 215 -5.72 -34.65 12.53
N GLY A 216 -6.81 -34.47 13.26
CA GLY A 216 -7.40 -35.47 14.17
C GLY A 216 -8.79 -35.98 13.78
N GLY A 217 -9.25 -35.69 12.55
CA GLY A 217 -10.52 -36.13 11.99
C GLY A 217 -10.34 -37.12 10.83
#